data_AF-A0A1U8NRI5-F1
#
_entry.id   AF-A0A1U8NRI5-F1
#
_cell.length_a   1.000
_cell.length_b   1.000
_cell.length_c   1.000
_cell.angle_alpha   90.00
_cell.angle_beta   90.00
_cell.angle_gamma   90.00
#
_symmetry.space_group_name_H-M   'P 1'
#
loop_
_entity.id
_entity.type
_entity.pdbx_description
1 polymer ?
#
loop_
_entity_poly.entity_id
_entity_poly.type
_entity_poly.pdbx_seq_one_letter_code
_entity_poly.pdbx_strand_id
1 'polypeptide(L)'
;MLCEEREMAKKEYVPLFETRKVKGRILFRCIAASIFLGICFIIMYRIRYFPVGGKAERWTWIGLFLSELWFSFYWLLTTVCRWNAVIRIPFIHRLSQRFGKELPGIDIFVCTADPLIEPPSLVVNTVLSMMAYDYPPEKLSVYLSDDGGSNLTFYAMLEAANFSKTWLPFCKKFQVESTSPEAYFRTASELVNVQEWLSVKKLYEDMKMRIETTTKLNQIPEYIQKQHKGFREWDFVLSKHDHQTILQILIDGRGTNAADIEGNPLPTLVYLAREKRPQYHHHFKAGSMNALIRVSSKITNAPIILNVDCDMYSNNSKTIKSSLCIFMDEEKGDEIGYVQFPQCFYNLTKNEIYGSSLRVLLQAGILQKKIIRRVRLISPVSYEVSGSLCIASLSKQNQGWMSIKCP
;
A
#
# COMPACT_ATOMS: atom_id res chain seq x y z
N MET A 1 -40.73 5.38 18.21
CA MET A 1 -39.54 6.25 17.97
C MET A 1 -38.26 5.50 17.63
N LEU A 2 -37.43 4.99 18.56
CA LEU A 2 -36.13 4.34 18.18
C LEU A 2 -36.27 3.07 17.31
N CYS A 3 -37.39 2.35 17.43
CA CYS A 3 -37.67 1.19 16.59
C CYS A 3 -38.25 1.57 15.22
N GLU A 4 -38.94 2.72 15.13
CA GLU A 4 -39.49 3.26 13.88
C GLU A 4 -38.43 3.98 13.05
N GLU A 5 -37.45 4.65 13.68
CA GLU A 5 -36.28 5.18 12.98
C GLU A 5 -35.42 4.05 12.36
N ARG A 6 -35.30 2.90 13.05
CA ARG A 6 -34.66 1.70 12.50
C ARG A 6 -35.44 1.04 11.37
N GLU A 7 -36.77 1.09 11.41
CA GLU A 7 -37.66 0.57 10.36
C GLU A 7 -37.73 1.52 9.15
N MET A 8 -37.66 2.84 9.35
CA MET A 8 -37.61 3.82 8.27
C MET A 8 -36.24 3.91 7.59
N ALA A 9 -35.14 3.69 8.34
CA ALA A 9 -33.79 3.58 7.75
C ALA A 9 -33.61 2.35 6.85
N LYS A 10 -34.41 1.29 7.05
CA LYS A 10 -34.42 0.10 6.17
C LYS A 10 -35.01 0.34 4.79
N LYS A 11 -35.72 1.46 4.55
CA LYS A 11 -36.46 1.68 3.30
C LYS A 11 -35.64 2.18 2.11
N GLU A 12 -34.35 2.46 2.26
CA GLU A 12 -33.49 2.72 1.08
C GLU A 12 -32.01 2.40 1.32
N TYR A 13 -31.72 1.28 2.00
CA TYR A 13 -30.34 0.79 2.09
C TYR A 13 -29.83 0.43 0.68
N VAL A 14 -29.00 1.31 0.13
CA VAL A 14 -28.26 1.04 -1.10
C VAL A 14 -26.82 0.69 -0.72
N PRO A 15 -26.33 -0.54 -0.99
CA PRO A 15 -24.99 -0.94 -0.59
C PRO A 15 -23.93 -0.15 -1.36
N LEU A 16 -22.83 0.19 -0.68
CA LEU A 16 -21.67 0.86 -1.29
C LEU A 16 -20.75 -0.12 -2.00
N PHE A 17 -20.87 -1.43 -1.72
CA PHE A 17 -20.18 -2.48 -2.44
C PHE A 17 -21.02 -3.76 -2.57
N GLU A 18 -20.82 -4.50 -3.66
CA GLU A 18 -21.45 -5.80 -3.88
C GLU A 18 -20.42 -6.93 -3.66
N THR A 19 -20.84 -8.04 -3.06
CA THR A 19 -20.02 -9.26 -2.97
C THR A 19 -20.57 -10.33 -3.91
N ARG A 20 -19.86 -10.59 -5.00
CA ARG A 20 -20.19 -11.62 -5.99
C ARG A 20 -19.40 -12.90 -5.74
N LYS A 21 -20.03 -14.04 -5.96
CA LYS A 21 -19.37 -15.35 -5.90
C LYS A 21 -18.71 -15.64 -7.25
N VAL A 22 -17.50 -16.19 -7.23
CA VAL A 22 -16.77 -16.53 -8.48
C VAL A 22 -17.53 -17.63 -9.26
N LYS A 23 -17.54 -17.52 -10.60
CA LYS A 23 -18.11 -18.51 -11.52
C LYS A 23 -17.22 -19.78 -11.56
N GLY A 24 -17.79 -20.95 -11.84
CA GLY A 24 -17.00 -22.20 -11.96
C GLY A 24 -16.64 -22.91 -10.64
N ARG A 25 -17.16 -22.46 -9.48
CA ARG A 25 -16.88 -23.08 -8.18
C ARG A 25 -17.34 -24.54 -8.06
N ILE A 26 -18.42 -24.91 -8.73
CA ILE A 26 -18.92 -26.30 -8.72
C ILE A 26 -17.90 -27.20 -9.41
N LEU A 27 -17.45 -26.81 -10.60
CA LEU A 27 -16.41 -27.53 -11.35
C LEU A 27 -15.11 -27.65 -10.53
N PHE A 28 -14.66 -26.56 -9.91
CA PHE A 28 -13.49 -26.58 -9.02
C PHE A 28 -13.66 -27.57 -7.86
N ARG A 29 -14.83 -27.60 -7.21
CA ARG A 29 -15.10 -28.53 -6.10
C ARG A 29 -15.13 -29.98 -6.56
N CYS A 30 -15.68 -30.28 -7.73
CA CYS A 30 -15.67 -31.62 -8.29
C CYS A 30 -14.24 -32.08 -8.59
N ILE A 31 -13.42 -31.23 -9.22
CA ILE A 31 -12.01 -31.52 -9.50
C ILE A 31 -11.22 -31.70 -8.20
N ALA A 32 -11.44 -30.83 -7.20
CA ALA A 32 -10.81 -30.96 -5.90
C ALA A 32 -11.21 -32.27 -5.20
N ALA A 33 -12.49 -32.66 -5.27
CA ALA A 33 -12.96 -33.92 -4.69
C ALA A 33 -12.33 -35.14 -5.39
N SER A 34 -12.20 -35.13 -6.73
CA SER A 34 -11.55 -36.22 -7.46
C SER A 34 -10.06 -36.33 -7.12
N ILE A 35 -9.36 -35.20 -6.99
CA ILE A 35 -7.95 -35.20 -6.58
C ILE A 35 -7.80 -35.71 -5.14
N PHE A 36 -8.68 -35.29 -4.23
CA PHE A 36 -8.68 -35.76 -2.84
C PHE A 36 -8.87 -37.28 -2.76
N LEU A 37 -9.82 -37.84 -3.53
CA LEU A 37 -10.00 -39.29 -3.62
C LEU A 37 -8.74 -39.99 -4.16
N GLY A 38 -8.10 -39.42 -5.19
CA GLY A 38 -6.83 -39.92 -5.71
C GLY A 38 -5.72 -39.96 -4.65
N ILE A 39 -5.58 -38.88 -3.86
CA ILE A 39 -4.63 -38.82 -2.73
C ILE A 39 -4.93 -39.91 -1.70
N CYS A 40 -6.20 -40.12 -1.35
CA CYS A 40 -6.59 -41.19 -0.43
C CYS A 40 -6.20 -42.58 -0.96
N PHE A 41 -6.42 -42.85 -2.26
CA PHE A 41 -6.01 -44.12 -2.86
C PHE A 41 -4.50 -44.32 -2.86
N ILE A 42 -3.72 -43.27 -3.14
CA ILE A 42 -2.25 -43.33 -3.09
C ILE A 42 -1.78 -43.62 -1.66
N ILE A 43 -2.32 -42.93 -0.66
CA ILE A 43 -1.98 -43.17 0.75
C ILE A 43 -2.34 -44.61 1.16
N MET A 44 -3.53 -45.09 0.79
CA MET A 44 -3.94 -46.47 1.07
C MET A 44 -3.03 -47.50 0.38
N TYR A 45 -2.65 -47.25 -0.87
CA TYR A 45 -1.72 -48.09 -1.61
C TYR A 45 -0.35 -48.13 -0.91
N ARG A 46 0.19 -46.98 -0.54
CA ARG A 46 1.46 -46.88 0.20
C ARG A 46 1.41 -47.67 1.50
N ILE A 47 0.39 -47.48 2.33
CA ILE A 47 0.24 -48.21 3.59
C ILE A 47 0.16 -49.72 3.35
N ARG A 48 -0.55 -50.17 2.31
CA ARG A 48 -0.74 -51.60 2.02
C ARG A 48 0.51 -52.28 1.48
N TYR A 49 1.32 -51.58 0.68
CA TYR A 49 2.55 -52.10 0.08
C TYR A 49 3.80 -51.62 0.82
N PHE A 50 3.76 -51.70 2.16
CA PHE A 50 4.91 -51.36 3.01
C PHE A 50 6.05 -52.39 2.82
N PRO A 51 7.30 -51.94 2.57
CA PRO A 51 8.41 -52.85 2.28
C PRO A 51 8.78 -53.72 3.49
N VAL A 52 8.73 -55.04 3.30
CA VAL A 52 9.02 -56.03 4.34
C VAL A 52 10.53 -56.37 4.40
N GLY A 53 11.31 -56.12 3.34
CA GLY A 53 12.77 -56.34 3.31
C GLY A 53 13.60 -55.09 3.63
N GLY A 54 14.86 -55.29 4.06
CA GLY A 54 15.92 -54.26 4.15
C GLY A 54 15.72 -53.09 5.13
N LYS A 55 16.62 -52.90 6.11
CA LYS A 55 16.56 -51.72 7.01
C LYS A 55 16.65 -50.39 6.24
N ALA A 56 17.56 -50.30 5.26
CA ALA A 56 17.76 -49.08 4.48
C ALA A 56 16.56 -48.75 3.58
N GLU A 57 16.00 -49.75 2.90
CA GLU A 57 14.82 -49.59 2.03
C GLU A 57 13.60 -49.08 2.80
N ARG A 58 13.39 -49.58 4.02
CA ARG A 58 12.32 -49.11 4.92
C ARG A 58 12.49 -47.64 5.28
N TRP A 59 13.68 -47.19 5.65
CA TRP A 59 13.92 -45.79 6.01
C TRP A 59 13.72 -44.86 4.81
N THR A 60 14.21 -45.23 3.63
CA THR A 60 13.98 -44.48 2.39
C THR A 60 12.49 -44.38 2.06
N TRP A 61 11.77 -45.50 2.17
CA TRP A 61 10.33 -45.54 1.94
C TRP A 61 9.56 -44.65 2.92
N ILE A 62 9.89 -44.71 4.21
CA ILE A 62 9.27 -43.88 5.25
C ILE A 62 9.51 -42.40 4.96
N GLY A 63 10.74 -42.02 4.57
CA GLY A 63 11.07 -40.65 4.22
C GLY A 63 10.26 -40.14 3.02
N LEU A 64 10.17 -40.93 1.96
CA LEU A 64 9.36 -40.59 0.79
C LEU A 64 7.87 -40.48 1.14
N PHE A 65 7.35 -41.42 1.91
CA PHE A 65 5.95 -41.41 2.35
C PHE A 65 5.63 -40.20 3.23
N LEU A 66 6.51 -39.82 4.14
CA LEU A 66 6.35 -38.62 4.97
C LEU A 66 6.34 -37.34 4.11
N SER A 67 7.18 -37.27 3.08
CA SER A 67 7.17 -36.18 2.10
C SER A 67 5.84 -36.12 1.32
N GLU A 68 5.33 -37.26 0.85
CA GLU A 68 4.03 -37.35 0.17
C GLU A 68 2.87 -36.90 1.08
N LEU A 69 2.89 -37.30 2.35
CA LEU A 69 1.89 -36.85 3.35
C LEU A 69 1.95 -35.34 3.57
N TRP A 70 3.16 -34.76 3.65
CA TRP A 70 3.33 -33.32 3.78
C TRP A 70 2.80 -32.55 2.58
N PHE A 71 3.11 -32.98 1.36
CA PHE A 71 2.57 -32.35 0.14
C PHE A 71 1.05 -32.49 0.04
N SER A 72 0.50 -33.64 0.43
CA SER A 72 -0.95 -33.87 0.48
C SER A 72 -1.63 -32.94 1.48
N PHE A 73 -1.04 -32.76 2.66
CA PHE A 73 -1.53 -31.83 3.67
C PHE A 73 -1.47 -30.38 3.19
N TYR A 74 -0.36 -29.96 2.57
CA TYR A 74 -0.22 -28.64 1.97
C TYR A 74 -1.28 -28.39 0.87
N TRP A 75 -1.52 -29.39 0.01
CA TRP A 75 -2.56 -29.31 -1.02
C TRP A 75 -3.96 -29.19 -0.41
N LEU A 76 -4.25 -29.91 0.67
CA LEU A 76 -5.53 -29.82 1.37
C LEU A 76 -5.74 -28.41 1.95
N LEU A 77 -4.73 -27.87 2.66
CA LEU A 77 -4.78 -26.52 3.22
C LEU A 77 -5.02 -25.46 2.14
N THR A 78 -4.26 -25.50 1.05
CA THR A 78 -4.39 -24.53 -0.05
C THR A 78 -5.74 -24.63 -0.76
N THR A 79 -6.30 -25.83 -0.90
CA THR A 79 -7.63 -26.08 -1.49
C THR A 79 -8.75 -25.53 -0.60
N VAL A 80 -8.69 -25.75 0.72
CA VAL A 80 -9.65 -25.21 1.69
C VAL A 80 -9.68 -23.69 1.64
N CYS A 81 -8.50 -23.04 1.57
CA CYS A 81 -8.40 -21.59 1.44
C CYS A 81 -9.09 -21.05 0.17
N ARG A 82 -9.18 -21.84 -0.90
CA ARG A 82 -9.78 -21.44 -2.20
C ARG A 82 -11.25 -21.84 -2.36
N TRP A 83 -11.82 -22.54 -1.37
CA TRP A 83 -13.15 -23.17 -1.47
C TRP A 83 -14.32 -22.19 -1.67
N ASN A 84 -14.19 -20.98 -1.11
CA ASN A 84 -15.23 -19.95 -1.09
C ASN A 84 -14.73 -18.59 -1.58
N ALA A 85 -14.03 -18.64 -2.71
CA ALA A 85 -13.78 -17.55 -3.63
C ALA A 85 -14.91 -16.49 -3.74
N VAL A 86 -14.62 -15.24 -3.40
CA VAL A 86 -15.53 -14.09 -3.56
C VAL A 86 -14.83 -12.90 -4.20
N ILE A 87 -15.61 -12.09 -4.90
CA ILE A 87 -15.20 -10.84 -5.56
C ILE A 87 -16.00 -9.71 -4.93
N ARG A 88 -15.36 -8.59 -4.62
CA ARG A 88 -16.05 -7.38 -4.15
C ARG A 88 -15.92 -6.26 -5.16
N ILE A 89 -17.02 -5.58 -5.45
CA ILE A 89 -17.11 -4.50 -6.42
C ILE A 89 -17.61 -3.25 -5.70
N PRO A 90 -16.77 -2.20 -5.55
CA PRO A 90 -17.18 -0.96 -4.91
C PRO A 90 -17.89 -0.04 -5.90
N PHE A 91 -18.81 0.79 -5.40
CA PHE A 91 -19.59 1.74 -6.20
C PHE A 91 -19.25 3.18 -5.83
N ILE A 92 -18.16 3.71 -6.41
CA ILE A 92 -17.66 5.06 -6.12
C ILE A 92 -18.71 6.15 -6.35
N HIS A 93 -19.55 6.01 -7.39
CA HIS A 93 -20.60 6.99 -7.68
C HIS A 93 -21.59 7.13 -6.51
N ARG A 94 -21.92 6.03 -5.82
CA ARG A 94 -22.82 6.03 -4.65
C ARG A 94 -22.16 6.65 -3.44
N LEU A 95 -20.86 6.39 -3.24
CA LEU A 95 -20.08 7.04 -2.19
C LEU A 95 -20.09 8.57 -2.38
N SER A 96 -19.80 9.04 -3.60
CA SER A 96 -19.81 10.46 -3.92
C SER A 96 -21.21 11.08 -3.79
N GLN A 97 -22.27 10.37 -4.17
CA GLN A 97 -23.64 10.86 -4.03
C GLN A 97 -24.08 10.95 -2.56
N ARG A 98 -23.67 9.99 -1.72
CA ARG A 98 -24.10 9.92 -0.32
C ARG A 98 -23.29 10.84 0.60
N PHE A 99 -21.97 10.83 0.46
CA PHE A 99 -21.08 11.57 1.37
C PHE A 99 -20.56 12.87 0.75
N GLY A 100 -20.58 13.03 -0.58
CA GLY A 100 -20.12 14.24 -1.25
C GLY A 100 -18.73 14.69 -0.78
N LYS A 101 -18.69 15.79 -0.03
CA LYS A 101 -17.46 16.37 0.57
C LYS A 101 -17.17 15.85 1.99
N GLU A 102 -18.10 15.16 2.64
CA GLU A 102 -17.99 14.61 4.01
C GLU A 102 -17.22 13.28 4.07
N LEU A 103 -16.06 13.23 3.42
CA LEU A 103 -15.17 12.07 3.49
C LEU A 103 -14.27 12.15 4.74
N PRO A 104 -13.79 11.02 5.30
CA PRO A 104 -12.89 11.04 6.46
C PRO A 104 -11.49 11.55 6.11
N GLY A 105 -10.71 11.95 7.12
CA GLY A 105 -9.26 12.16 6.94
C GLY A 105 -8.54 10.85 6.63
N ILE A 106 -7.46 10.91 5.85
CA ILE A 106 -6.62 9.77 5.49
C ILE A 106 -5.14 10.14 5.65
N ASP A 107 -4.44 9.34 6.43
CA ASP A 107 -2.99 9.42 6.57
C ASP A 107 -2.33 8.33 5.73
N ILE A 108 -1.42 8.70 4.84
CA ILE A 108 -0.64 7.79 4.01
C ILE A 108 0.75 7.69 4.58
N PHE A 109 1.19 6.48 4.90
CA PHE A 109 2.51 6.19 5.42
C PHE A 109 3.37 5.57 4.34
N VAL A 110 4.49 6.22 4.06
CA VAL A 110 5.56 5.73 3.20
C VAL A 110 6.78 5.51 4.08
N CYS A 111 7.37 4.32 4.04
CA CYS A 111 8.60 4.03 4.77
C CYS A 111 9.75 3.84 3.79
N THR A 112 10.89 4.45 4.09
CA THR A 112 12.16 4.22 3.37
C THR A 112 13.28 3.87 4.35
N ALA A 113 14.22 3.04 3.91
CA ALA A 113 15.31 2.49 4.70
C ALA A 113 16.59 3.32 4.62
N ASP A 114 17.20 3.45 3.44
CA ASP A 114 18.48 4.14 3.25
C ASP A 114 18.60 4.58 1.78
N PRO A 115 19.06 5.82 1.49
CA PRO A 115 19.17 6.34 0.13
C PRO A 115 20.08 5.51 -0.80
N LEU A 116 20.99 4.69 -0.26
CA LEU A 116 21.84 3.80 -1.05
C LEU A 116 21.08 2.57 -1.55
N ILE A 117 20.15 2.04 -0.75
CA ILE A 117 19.35 0.86 -1.08
C ILE A 117 18.11 1.30 -1.87
N GLU A 118 17.49 2.40 -1.45
CA GLU A 118 16.26 2.96 -1.98
C GLU A 118 16.53 4.40 -2.43
N PRO A 119 16.88 4.62 -3.72
CA PRO A 119 17.28 5.92 -4.20
C PRO A 119 16.22 7.01 -3.92
N PRO A 120 16.60 8.22 -3.48
CA PRO A 120 15.64 9.28 -3.18
C PRO A 120 14.71 9.64 -4.34
N SER A 121 15.17 9.49 -5.59
CA SER A 121 14.34 9.69 -6.79
C SER A 121 13.18 8.68 -6.89
N LEU A 122 13.37 7.44 -6.43
CA LEU A 122 12.31 6.44 -6.35
C LEU A 122 11.28 6.83 -5.28
N VAL A 123 11.75 7.21 -4.09
CA VAL A 123 10.89 7.61 -2.96
C VAL A 123 10.01 8.81 -3.34
N VAL A 124 10.59 9.82 -4.00
CA VAL A 124 9.87 11.02 -4.45
C VAL A 124 8.75 10.69 -5.43
N ASN A 125 8.99 9.76 -6.36
CA ASN A 125 7.96 9.33 -7.32
C ASN A 125 6.76 8.67 -6.63
N THR A 126 7.01 7.88 -5.59
CA THR A 126 5.98 7.27 -4.74
C THR A 126 5.21 8.32 -3.96
N VAL A 127 5.91 9.24 -3.28
CA VAL A 127 5.28 10.33 -2.51
C VAL A 127 4.39 11.20 -3.40
N LEU A 128 4.89 11.64 -4.56
CA LEU A 128 4.12 12.44 -5.52
C LEU A 128 2.89 11.70 -6.04
N SER A 129 3.00 10.39 -6.28
CA SER A 129 1.87 9.54 -6.63
C SER A 129 0.80 9.52 -5.53
N MET A 130 1.22 9.36 -4.27
CA MET A 130 0.29 9.36 -3.14
C MET A 130 -0.36 10.72 -2.90
N MET A 131 0.33 11.83 -3.17
CA MET A 131 -0.26 13.17 -3.05
C MET A 131 -1.28 13.47 -4.16
N ALA A 132 -1.20 12.77 -5.30
CA ALA A 132 -2.05 12.98 -6.47
C ALA A 132 -3.31 12.09 -6.52
N TYR A 133 -3.71 11.49 -5.39
CA TYR A 133 -5.01 10.82 -5.32
C TYR A 133 -6.16 11.79 -5.59
N ASP A 134 -7.22 11.30 -6.22
CA ASP A 134 -8.47 12.02 -6.42
C ASP A 134 -9.23 12.07 -5.08
N TYR A 135 -8.79 12.97 -4.20
CA TYR A 135 -9.31 13.18 -2.85
C TYR A 135 -9.20 14.66 -2.43
N PRO A 136 -10.05 15.17 -1.53
CA PRO A 136 -9.90 16.52 -0.98
C PRO A 136 -8.51 16.70 -0.34
N PRO A 137 -7.70 17.68 -0.81
CA PRO A 137 -6.34 17.89 -0.31
C PRO A 137 -6.26 18.12 1.20
N GLU A 138 -7.26 18.79 1.78
CA GLU A 138 -7.31 19.12 3.21
C GLU A 138 -7.52 17.88 4.09
N LYS A 139 -7.97 16.78 3.50
CA LYS A 139 -8.24 15.50 4.18
C LYS A 139 -7.19 14.44 3.87
N LEU A 140 -6.22 14.75 3.01
CA LEU A 140 -5.16 13.86 2.61
C LEU A 140 -3.84 14.31 3.24
N SER A 141 -3.17 13.42 3.94
CA SER A 141 -1.86 13.70 4.54
C SER A 141 -0.89 12.57 4.21
N VAL A 142 0.32 12.92 3.77
CA VAL A 142 1.37 11.96 3.42
C VAL A 142 2.53 12.13 4.40
N TYR A 143 2.93 11.01 5.00
CA TYR A 143 4.03 10.93 5.94
C TYR A 143 5.11 10.02 5.38
N LEU A 144 6.31 10.55 5.21
CA LEU A 144 7.50 9.75 4.94
C LEU A 144 8.24 9.47 6.25
N SER A 145 8.40 8.19 6.59
CA SER A 145 9.35 7.75 7.60
C SER A 145 10.65 7.35 6.94
N ASP A 146 11.72 8.07 7.25
CA ASP A 146 13.08 7.77 6.83
C ASP A 146 13.83 7.07 7.97
N ASP A 147 14.05 5.76 7.84
CA ASP A 147 14.80 4.98 8.82
C ASP A 147 16.32 5.26 8.70
N GLY A 148 16.79 5.80 7.59
CA GLY A 148 18.20 6.14 7.38
C GLY A 148 18.57 7.51 7.97
N GLY A 149 17.57 8.37 8.18
CA GLY A 149 17.75 9.73 8.68
C GLY A 149 18.68 10.55 7.80
N SER A 150 18.58 10.40 6.47
CA SER A 150 19.52 11.01 5.52
C SER A 150 19.07 12.42 5.11
N ASN A 151 20.02 13.36 5.12
CA ASN A 151 19.80 14.70 4.61
C ASN A 151 19.49 14.70 3.09
N LEU A 152 19.95 13.69 2.34
CA LEU A 152 19.67 13.51 0.92
C LEU A 152 18.20 13.18 0.68
N THR A 153 17.63 12.28 1.50
CA THR A 153 16.21 11.95 1.45
C THR A 153 15.36 13.17 1.79
N PHE A 154 15.75 13.92 2.83
CA PHE A 154 15.07 15.16 3.20
C PHE A 154 15.13 16.22 2.09
N TYR A 155 16.28 16.39 1.45
CA TYR A 155 16.43 17.26 0.28
C TYR A 155 15.53 16.84 -0.89
N ALA A 156 15.48 15.54 -1.20
CA ALA A 156 14.61 15.02 -2.25
C ALA A 156 13.13 15.29 -1.95
N MET A 157 12.73 15.23 -0.68
CA MET A 157 11.38 15.58 -0.24
C MET A 157 11.07 17.08 -0.36
N LEU A 158 12.05 17.96 -0.16
CA LEU A 158 11.90 19.39 -0.40
C LEU A 158 11.70 19.68 -1.90
N GLU A 159 12.49 19.03 -2.76
CA GLU A 159 12.33 19.09 -4.21
C GLU A 159 10.95 18.57 -4.65
N ALA A 160 10.50 17.46 -4.07
CA ALA A 160 9.17 16.90 -4.30
C ALA A 160 8.06 17.87 -3.87
N ALA A 161 8.20 18.51 -2.70
CA ALA A 161 7.24 19.50 -2.22
C ALA A 161 7.11 20.67 -3.20
N ASN A 162 8.23 21.17 -3.74
CA ASN A 162 8.23 22.23 -4.74
C ASN A 162 7.59 21.78 -6.05
N PHE A 163 7.94 20.60 -6.56
CA PHE A 163 7.38 20.06 -7.81
C PHE A 163 5.89 19.71 -7.69
N SER A 164 5.41 19.31 -6.51
CA SER A 164 4.00 18.98 -6.25
C SER A 164 3.06 20.13 -6.59
N LYS A 165 3.50 21.39 -6.42
CA LYS A 165 2.75 22.61 -6.77
C LYS A 165 2.35 22.67 -8.25
N THR A 166 3.13 22.03 -9.12
CA THR A 166 2.87 21.97 -10.56
C THR A 166 2.30 20.60 -10.96
N TRP A 167 2.78 19.52 -10.34
CA TRP A 167 2.37 18.15 -10.68
C TRP A 167 0.92 17.84 -10.30
N LEU A 168 0.48 18.20 -9.09
CA LEU A 168 -0.87 17.88 -8.62
C LEU A 168 -1.99 18.53 -9.46
N PRO A 169 -1.95 19.84 -9.80
CA PRO A 169 -2.95 20.43 -10.69
C PRO A 169 -2.92 19.81 -12.08
N PHE A 170 -1.72 19.51 -12.62
CA PHE A 170 -1.57 18.79 -13.88
C PHE A 170 -2.26 17.41 -13.85
N CYS A 171 -2.05 16.62 -12.80
CA CYS A 171 -2.73 15.33 -12.62
C CYS A 171 -4.25 15.46 -12.61
N LYS A 172 -4.78 16.45 -11.90
CA LYS A 172 -6.23 16.70 -11.82
C LYS A 172 -6.81 17.13 -13.16
N LYS A 173 -6.15 18.08 -13.84
CA LYS A 173 -6.60 18.65 -15.13
C LYS A 173 -6.64 17.61 -16.24
N PHE A 174 -5.61 16.78 -16.36
CA PHE A 174 -5.51 15.77 -17.42
C PHE A 174 -6.00 14.38 -17.00
N GLN A 175 -6.55 14.23 -15.80
CA GLN A 175 -6.99 12.95 -15.23
C GLN A 175 -5.91 11.86 -15.41
N VAL A 176 -4.69 12.20 -15.00
CA VAL A 176 -3.52 11.32 -15.17
C VAL A 176 -3.75 10.00 -14.44
N GLU A 177 -3.84 8.93 -15.22
CA GLU A 177 -3.82 7.56 -14.69
C GLU A 177 -2.36 7.09 -14.59
N SER A 178 -2.04 6.38 -13.52
CA SER A 178 -0.68 6.27 -12.96
C SER A 178 -0.08 7.61 -12.52
N THR A 179 -0.43 7.98 -11.29
CA THR A 179 -0.08 9.27 -10.65
C THR A 179 1.42 9.45 -10.34
N SER A 180 2.25 8.43 -10.52
CA SER A 180 3.70 8.54 -10.42
C SER A 180 4.28 9.21 -11.67
N PRO A 181 5.04 10.31 -11.55
CA PRO A 181 5.65 10.99 -12.69
C PRO A 181 6.51 10.06 -13.56
N GLU A 182 7.42 9.27 -12.97
CA GLU A 182 8.27 8.32 -13.70
C GLU A 182 7.43 7.32 -14.50
N ALA A 183 6.42 6.72 -13.88
CA ALA A 183 5.58 5.72 -14.52
C ALA A 183 4.73 6.33 -15.64
N TYR A 184 4.21 7.54 -15.40
CA TYR A 184 3.44 8.31 -16.38
C TYR A 184 4.30 8.66 -17.60
N PHE A 185 5.45 9.34 -17.42
CA PHE A 185 6.29 9.78 -18.54
C PHE A 185 6.98 8.65 -19.29
N ARG A 186 7.09 7.46 -18.68
CA ARG A 186 7.56 6.24 -19.37
C ARG A 186 6.53 5.66 -20.35
N THR A 187 5.23 5.80 -20.06
CA THR A 187 4.15 5.11 -20.79
C THR A 187 3.26 6.02 -21.61
N ALA A 188 3.17 7.30 -21.24
CA ALA A 188 2.31 8.28 -21.89
C ALA A 188 2.82 8.62 -23.31
N SER A 189 1.97 8.40 -24.31
CA SER A 189 2.07 9.09 -25.60
C SER A 189 1.66 10.56 -25.44
N GLU A 190 2.30 11.46 -26.20
CA GLU A 190 2.10 12.90 -26.12
C GLU A 190 0.61 13.29 -26.08
N LEU A 191 0.21 14.08 -25.08
CA LEU A 191 -1.17 14.53 -24.88
C LEU A 191 -1.55 15.65 -25.86
N VAL A 192 -2.86 15.90 -25.94
CA VAL A 192 -3.53 16.95 -26.75
C VAL A 192 -2.97 18.37 -26.50
N ASN A 193 -2.35 18.64 -25.34
CA ASN A 193 -1.63 19.90 -25.06
C ASN A 193 -0.13 19.66 -24.89
N VAL A 194 0.57 19.56 -26.02
CA VAL A 194 2.00 19.22 -26.09
C VAL A 194 2.88 20.20 -25.30
N GLN A 195 2.56 21.50 -25.29
CA GLN A 195 3.41 22.51 -24.65
C GLN A 195 3.42 22.40 -23.12
N GLU A 196 2.25 22.23 -22.50
CA GLU A 196 2.11 22.07 -21.05
C GLU A 196 2.67 20.71 -20.60
N TRP A 197 2.47 19.67 -21.39
CA TRP A 197 3.07 18.36 -21.13
C TRP A 197 4.61 18.42 -21.17
N LEU A 198 5.19 19.06 -22.20
CA LEU A 198 6.64 19.22 -22.33
C LEU A 198 7.24 20.07 -21.20
N SER A 199 6.56 21.12 -20.78
CA SER A 199 7.04 21.96 -19.68
C SER A 199 7.07 21.20 -18.35
N VAL A 200 6.01 20.46 -18.03
CA VAL A 200 5.95 19.64 -16.80
C VAL A 200 6.96 18.49 -16.86
N LYS A 201 7.11 17.83 -18.03
CA LYS A 201 8.13 16.80 -18.23
C LYS A 201 9.54 17.35 -18.00
N LYS A 202 9.84 18.54 -18.54
CA LYS A 202 11.15 19.18 -18.32
C LYS A 202 11.38 19.49 -16.84
N LEU A 203 10.38 20.04 -16.15
CA LEU A 203 10.48 20.30 -14.71
C LEU A 203 10.71 19.03 -13.90
N TYR A 204 10.07 17.92 -14.28
CA TYR A 204 10.28 16.61 -13.67
C TYR A 204 11.72 16.10 -13.87
N GLU A 205 12.21 16.11 -15.11
CA GLU A 205 13.58 15.67 -15.43
C GLU A 205 14.63 16.55 -14.74
N ASP A 206 14.41 17.86 -14.69
CA ASP A 206 15.29 18.80 -13.98
C ASP A 206 15.32 18.49 -12.48
N MET A 207 14.17 18.22 -11.85
CA MET A 207 14.08 17.79 -10.44
C MET A 207 14.82 16.47 -10.22
N LYS A 208 14.56 15.46 -11.06
CA LYS A 208 15.19 14.13 -10.99
C LYS A 208 16.71 14.25 -11.11
N MET A 209 17.21 15.01 -12.08
CA MET A 209 18.64 15.26 -12.25
C MET A 209 19.26 15.94 -11.03
N ARG A 210 18.59 16.95 -10.43
CA ARG A 210 19.10 17.60 -9.20
C ARG A 210 19.23 16.59 -8.06
N ILE A 211 18.21 15.78 -7.83
CA ILE A 211 18.21 14.75 -6.79
C ILE A 211 19.32 13.71 -7.04
N GLU A 212 19.41 13.18 -8.27
CA GLU A 212 20.41 12.17 -8.62
C GLU A 212 21.84 12.71 -8.55
N THR A 213 22.07 13.95 -8.96
CA THR A 213 23.39 14.59 -8.90
C THR A 213 23.82 14.81 -7.46
N THR A 214 22.94 15.34 -6.62
CA THR A 214 23.20 15.50 -5.18
C THR A 214 23.43 14.17 -4.47
N THR A 215 22.68 13.13 -4.86
CA THR A 215 22.86 11.78 -4.31
C THR A 215 24.20 11.17 -4.74
N LYS A 216 24.60 11.32 -6.01
CA LYS A 216 25.90 10.84 -6.52
C LYS A 216 27.08 11.56 -5.89
N LEU A 217 26.96 12.87 -5.67
CA LEU A 217 27.99 13.69 -5.04
C LEU A 217 28.00 13.58 -3.51
N ASN A 218 26.96 12.98 -2.90
CA ASN A 218 26.72 12.98 -1.45
C ASN A 218 26.81 14.39 -0.82
N GLN A 219 26.46 15.43 -1.59
CA GLN A 219 26.61 16.82 -1.19
C GLN A 219 25.41 17.64 -1.66
N ILE A 220 24.75 18.28 -0.70
CA ILE A 220 23.64 19.19 -0.94
C ILE A 220 24.21 20.60 -1.17
N PRO A 221 23.75 21.35 -2.18
CA PRO A 221 24.23 22.71 -2.40
C PRO A 221 24.06 23.62 -1.16
N GLU A 222 25.10 24.36 -0.80
CA GLU A 222 25.10 25.20 0.41
C GLU A 222 23.96 26.23 0.46
N TYR A 223 23.56 26.76 -0.70
CA TYR A 223 22.48 27.75 -0.76
C TYR A 223 21.15 27.17 -0.26
N ILE A 224 20.87 25.89 -0.54
CA ILE A 224 19.66 25.19 -0.09
C ILE A 224 19.73 24.91 1.41
N GLN A 225 20.90 24.47 1.88
CA GLN A 225 21.11 24.21 3.31
C GLN A 225 20.90 25.47 4.14
N LYS A 226 21.38 26.63 3.67
CA LYS A 226 21.20 27.92 4.34
C LYS A 226 19.76 28.45 4.26
N GLN A 227 19.04 28.14 3.18
CA GLN A 227 17.67 28.60 2.97
C GLN A 227 16.66 27.88 3.87
N HIS A 228 16.81 26.57 4.09
CA HIS A 228 15.86 25.78 4.86
C HIS A 228 16.40 25.42 6.26
N LYS A 229 15.85 26.07 7.30
CA LYS A 229 16.28 25.89 8.70
C LYS A 229 16.28 24.43 9.18
N GLY A 230 15.42 23.58 8.60
CA GLY A 230 15.34 22.16 8.94
C GLY A 230 16.63 21.36 8.69
N PHE A 231 17.54 21.82 7.83
CA PHE A 231 18.84 21.13 7.65
C PHE A 231 19.74 21.19 8.88
N ARG A 232 19.53 22.14 9.79
CA ARG A 232 20.30 22.26 11.05
C ARG A 232 20.12 21.05 11.97
N GLU A 233 19.06 20.26 11.78
CA GLU A 233 18.87 19.03 12.54
C GLU A 233 19.99 18.01 12.28
N TRP A 234 20.60 18.05 11.08
CA TRP A 234 21.72 17.18 10.73
C TRP A 234 23.07 17.61 11.31
N ASP A 235 23.18 18.84 11.82
CA ASP A 235 24.38 19.29 12.56
C ASP A 235 24.57 18.49 13.86
N PHE A 236 23.48 17.90 14.39
CA PHE A 236 23.46 17.10 15.62
C PHE A 236 23.44 15.58 15.35
N VAL A 237 23.45 15.15 14.08
CA VAL A 237 23.42 13.72 13.72
C VAL A 237 24.82 13.14 13.79
N LEU A 238 25.02 12.16 14.69
CA LEU A 238 26.30 11.45 14.82
C LEU A 238 26.42 10.31 13.80
N SER A 239 25.35 9.52 13.66
CA SER A 239 25.28 8.44 12.69
C SER A 239 23.82 8.05 12.39
N LYS A 240 23.60 7.21 11.37
CA LYS A 240 22.28 6.64 11.07
C LYS A 240 21.67 5.77 12.19
N HIS A 241 22.47 5.39 13.20
CA HIS A 241 22.01 4.62 14.36
C HIS A 241 22.01 5.45 15.66
N ASP A 242 22.48 6.69 15.60
CA ASP A 242 22.55 7.61 16.75
C ASP A 242 22.22 9.03 16.32
N HIS A 243 20.94 9.38 16.43
CA HIS A 243 20.43 10.70 16.13
C HIS A 243 19.11 10.95 16.87
N GLN A 244 18.82 12.23 17.13
CA GLN A 244 17.55 12.68 17.67
C GLN A 244 16.39 12.49 16.67
N THR A 245 15.16 12.65 17.15
CA THR A 245 14.00 12.67 16.25
C THR A 245 14.04 13.93 15.39
N ILE A 246 13.96 13.77 14.08
CA ILE A 246 13.88 14.85 13.09
C ILE A 246 12.46 14.83 12.52
N LEU A 247 11.66 15.83 12.84
CA LEU A 247 10.29 15.99 12.34
C LEU A 247 10.18 17.32 11.61
N GLN A 248 9.80 17.28 10.33
CA GLN A 248 9.64 18.47 9.50
C GLN A 248 8.32 18.39 8.72
N ILE A 249 7.50 19.43 8.82
CA ILE A 249 6.29 19.58 8.01
C ILE A 249 6.67 20.42 6.80
N LEU A 250 6.82 19.77 5.64
CA LEU A 250 7.25 20.40 4.40
C LEU A 250 6.11 21.18 3.74
N ILE A 251 4.90 20.62 3.81
CA ILE A 251 3.67 21.27 3.37
C ILE A 251 2.66 21.10 4.51
N ASP A 252 2.20 22.20 5.09
CA ASP A 252 1.10 22.18 6.06
C ASP A 252 -0.20 22.49 5.33
N GLY A 253 -1.01 21.46 5.02
CA GLY A 253 -2.27 21.63 4.28
C GLY A 253 -3.32 22.48 5.01
N ARG A 254 -3.09 22.83 6.28
CA ARG A 254 -3.91 23.77 7.05
C ARG A 254 -3.44 25.22 6.92
N GLY A 255 -2.21 25.44 6.47
CA GLY A 255 -1.58 26.75 6.36
C GLY A 255 -1.94 27.47 5.07
N THR A 256 -1.95 28.81 5.12
CA THR A 256 -2.27 29.67 3.96
C THR A 256 -1.24 29.59 2.84
N ASN A 257 -0.02 29.10 3.11
CA ASN A 257 1.09 29.05 2.17
C ASN A 257 1.17 27.71 1.40
N ALA A 258 0.31 26.75 1.72
CA ALA A 258 0.27 25.42 1.10
C ALA A 258 -0.68 25.39 -0.10
N ALA A 259 -0.45 26.29 -1.06
CA ALA A 259 -1.22 26.35 -2.29
C ALA A 259 -0.39 25.94 -3.51
N ASP A 260 -1.06 25.34 -4.50
CA ASP A 260 -0.51 25.05 -5.82
C ASP A 260 -0.43 26.34 -6.67
N ILE A 261 0.06 26.21 -7.91
CA ILE A 261 0.18 27.34 -8.85
C ILE A 261 -1.18 27.97 -9.24
N GLU A 262 -2.28 27.26 -9.01
CA GLU A 262 -3.66 27.71 -9.29
C GLU A 262 -4.34 28.28 -8.03
N GLY A 263 -3.66 28.27 -6.87
CA GLY A 263 -4.19 28.74 -5.60
C GLY A 263 -5.01 27.70 -4.82
N ASN A 264 -5.06 26.43 -5.26
CA ASN A 264 -5.77 25.37 -4.54
C ASN A 264 -4.88 24.78 -3.42
N PRO A 265 -5.48 24.30 -2.33
CA PRO A 265 -4.72 23.72 -1.22
C PRO A 265 -4.02 22.42 -1.62
N LEU A 266 -2.84 22.21 -1.04
CA LEU A 266 -2.02 21.01 -1.20
C LEU A 266 -2.21 20.05 -0.01
N PRO A 267 -2.07 18.72 -0.22
CA PRO A 267 -2.05 17.76 0.87
C PRO A 267 -0.90 18.02 1.85
N THR A 268 -1.11 17.70 3.13
CA THR A 268 -0.05 17.82 4.14
C THR A 268 1.08 16.83 3.83
N LEU A 269 2.33 17.27 3.88
CA LEU A 269 3.52 16.46 3.66
C LEU A 269 4.46 16.55 4.86
N VAL A 270 4.68 15.41 5.52
CA VAL A 270 5.48 15.32 6.75
C VAL A 270 6.66 14.39 6.53
N TYR A 271 7.86 14.85 6.89
CA TYR A 271 9.07 14.05 6.98
C TYR A 271 9.35 13.70 8.44
N LEU A 272 9.60 12.42 8.71
CA LEU A 272 9.97 11.91 10.02
C LEU A 272 11.19 10.99 9.92
N ALA A 273 12.26 11.35 10.62
CA ALA A 273 13.27 10.38 11.06
C ALA A 273 13.12 10.21 12.57
N ARG A 274 12.74 9.01 13.01
CA ARG A 274 12.56 8.71 14.43
C ARG A 274 13.89 8.68 15.16
N GLU A 275 13.91 9.01 16.45
CA GLU A 275 15.11 8.85 17.27
C GLU A 275 15.64 7.41 17.24
N LYS A 276 16.96 7.31 17.10
CA LYS A 276 17.71 6.05 17.18
C LYS A 276 18.88 6.24 18.13
N ARG A 277 19.12 5.20 18.94
CA ARG A 277 20.22 5.12 19.90
C ARG A 277 20.86 3.73 19.81
N PRO A 278 22.19 3.59 19.85
CA PRO A 278 22.86 2.30 19.69
C PRO A 278 22.43 1.23 20.71
N GLN A 279 22.00 1.64 21.91
CA GLN A 279 21.60 0.73 22.99
C GLN A 279 20.17 0.18 22.83
N TYR A 280 19.39 0.70 21.86
CA TYR A 280 17.97 0.38 21.73
C TYR A 280 17.66 -0.30 20.39
N HIS A 281 17.01 -1.46 20.46
CA HIS A 281 16.49 -2.11 19.27
C HIS A 281 15.35 -1.30 18.65
N HIS A 282 15.47 -0.98 17.37
CA HIS A 282 14.53 -0.09 16.69
C HIS A 282 13.46 -0.83 15.88
N HIS A 283 13.46 -2.16 15.81
CA HIS A 283 12.40 -2.96 15.16
C HIS A 283 12.09 -2.58 13.69
N PHE A 284 13.08 -2.06 12.94
CA PHE A 284 12.99 -1.74 11.51
C PHE A 284 11.65 -1.07 11.13
N LYS A 285 10.99 -1.56 10.09
CA LYS A 285 9.71 -1.06 9.55
C LYS A 285 8.58 -1.02 10.58
N ALA A 286 8.48 -2.02 11.47
CA ALA A 286 7.45 -2.03 12.50
C ALA A 286 7.63 -0.86 13.50
N GLY A 287 8.88 -0.57 13.88
CA GLY A 287 9.19 0.59 14.71
C GLY A 287 8.90 1.92 14.02
N SER A 288 9.20 2.02 12.72
CA SER A 288 8.89 3.20 11.88
C SER A 288 7.39 3.44 11.77
N MET A 289 6.60 2.41 11.46
CA MET A 289 5.14 2.51 11.39
C MET A 289 4.52 2.92 12.73
N ASN A 290 5.00 2.35 13.85
CA ASN A 290 4.51 2.72 15.18
C ASN A 290 4.84 4.17 15.54
N ALA A 291 6.00 4.69 15.10
CA ALA A 291 6.35 6.10 15.28
C ALA A 291 5.42 7.00 14.45
N LEU A 292 5.15 6.64 13.19
CA LEU A 292 4.22 7.36 12.32
C LEU A 292 2.81 7.42 12.91
N ILE A 293 2.27 6.31 13.46
CA ILE A 293 0.94 6.31 14.12
C ILE A 293 0.90 7.33 15.26
N ARG A 294 1.95 7.38 16.10
CA ARG A 294 2.01 8.33 17.23
C ARG A 294 2.09 9.78 16.74
N VAL A 295 2.92 10.05 15.73
CA VAL A 295 3.08 11.39 15.17
C VAL A 295 1.80 11.84 14.47
N SER A 296 1.21 11.01 13.61
CA SER A 296 0.00 11.37 12.88
C SER A 296 -1.18 11.59 13.83
N SER A 297 -1.29 10.85 14.94
CA SER A 297 -2.30 11.09 15.98
C SER A 297 -2.25 12.50 16.61
N LYS A 298 -1.10 13.18 16.53
CA LYS A 298 -0.91 14.55 17.04
C LYS A 298 -1.06 15.61 15.96
N ILE A 299 -0.79 15.27 14.70
CA ILE A 299 -0.80 16.23 13.59
C ILE A 299 -2.18 16.26 12.93
N THR A 300 -2.69 15.12 12.45
CA THR A 300 -3.95 15.02 11.67
C THR A 300 -5.00 14.13 12.31
N ASN A 301 -4.59 13.11 13.07
CA ASN A 301 -5.47 12.14 13.74
C ASN A 301 -6.49 11.50 12.79
N ALA A 302 -6.05 11.08 11.61
CA ALA A 302 -6.94 10.48 10.62
C ALA A 302 -7.48 9.11 11.09
N PRO A 303 -8.78 8.82 10.87
CA PRO A 303 -9.38 7.53 11.23
C PRO A 303 -8.97 6.38 10.31
N ILE A 304 -8.31 6.67 9.18
CA ILE A 304 -7.92 5.70 8.15
C ILE A 304 -6.45 5.93 7.81
N ILE A 305 -5.68 4.84 7.83
CA ILE A 305 -4.27 4.84 7.47
C ILE A 305 -4.09 3.99 6.21
N LEU A 306 -3.35 4.51 5.26
CA LEU A 306 -2.89 3.79 4.10
C LEU A 306 -1.38 3.55 4.20
N ASN A 307 -0.94 2.29 4.27
CA ASN A 307 0.47 1.95 4.25
C ASN A 307 0.95 1.61 2.84
N VAL A 308 2.10 2.17 2.45
CA VAL A 308 2.72 2.02 1.13
C VAL A 308 4.24 1.87 1.28
N ASP A 309 4.82 1.03 0.44
CA ASP A 309 6.28 0.85 0.36
C ASP A 309 6.86 1.90 -0.60
N CYS A 310 8.10 2.34 -0.39
CA CYS A 310 8.68 3.45 -1.17
C CYS A 310 8.94 3.13 -2.64
N ASP A 311 8.93 1.85 -3.04
CA ASP A 311 9.07 1.37 -4.41
C ASP A 311 7.71 1.13 -5.10
N MET A 312 6.61 1.52 -4.45
CA MET A 312 5.24 1.27 -4.92
C MET A 312 4.49 2.56 -5.18
N TYR A 313 3.75 2.62 -6.28
CA TYR A 313 2.94 3.78 -6.65
C TYR A 313 1.51 3.41 -7.01
N SER A 314 0.62 4.39 -6.98
CA SER A 314 -0.77 4.21 -7.37
C SER A 314 -0.94 4.37 -8.87
N ASN A 315 -1.34 3.29 -9.52
CA ASN A 315 -1.78 3.28 -10.91
C ASN A 315 -3.18 3.90 -11.10
N ASN A 316 -4.00 4.01 -10.04
CA ASN A 316 -5.38 4.52 -10.11
C ASN A 316 -5.62 5.55 -9.00
N SER A 317 -6.00 6.76 -9.40
CA SER A 317 -6.24 7.89 -8.49
C SER A 317 -7.47 7.70 -7.58
N LYS A 318 -8.34 6.74 -7.86
CA LYS A 318 -9.61 6.50 -7.15
C LYS A 318 -9.55 5.39 -6.10
N THR A 319 -8.39 4.75 -5.92
CA THR A 319 -8.19 3.61 -5.00
C THR A 319 -8.63 3.88 -3.56
N ILE A 320 -8.38 5.11 -3.07
CA ILE A 320 -8.85 5.56 -1.77
C ILE A 320 -10.38 5.49 -1.69
N LYS A 321 -11.08 6.10 -2.66
CA LYS A 321 -12.55 6.09 -2.72
C LYS A 321 -13.11 4.67 -2.84
N SER A 322 -12.45 3.78 -3.57
CA SER A 322 -12.80 2.35 -3.65
C SER A 322 -12.74 1.66 -2.30
N SER A 323 -11.75 1.99 -1.47
CA SER A 323 -11.63 1.46 -0.11
C SER A 323 -12.67 2.05 0.84
N LEU A 324 -12.97 3.34 0.70
CA LEU A 324 -14.01 4.00 1.49
C LEU A 324 -15.40 3.41 1.25
N CYS A 325 -15.71 3.01 0.00
CA CYS A 325 -16.94 2.27 -0.29
C CYS A 325 -17.11 1.02 0.58
N ILE A 326 -16.00 0.44 1.04
CA ILE A 326 -15.99 -0.76 1.85
C ILE A 326 -16.08 -0.41 3.35
N PHE A 327 -15.29 0.56 3.82
CA PHE A 327 -15.26 0.95 5.25
C PHE A 327 -16.49 1.74 5.71
N MET A 328 -17.08 2.51 4.80
CA MET A 328 -18.21 3.40 5.07
C MET A 328 -19.57 2.76 4.75
N ASP A 329 -19.59 1.47 4.40
CA ASP A 329 -20.84 0.73 4.22
C ASP A 329 -21.52 0.52 5.59
N GLU A 330 -22.78 0.94 5.70
CA GLU A 330 -23.52 1.00 6.98
C GLU A 330 -23.77 -0.37 7.61
N GLU A 331 -23.93 -1.43 6.80
CA GLU A 331 -24.19 -2.78 7.33
C GLU A 331 -22.90 -3.57 7.56
N LYS A 332 -21.93 -3.47 6.64
CA LYS A 332 -20.76 -4.37 6.62
C LYS A 332 -19.45 -3.67 6.96
N GLY A 333 -19.40 -2.34 6.90
CA GLY A 333 -18.17 -1.56 7.10
C GLY A 333 -17.52 -1.81 8.46
N ASP A 334 -18.33 -2.02 9.50
CA ASP A 334 -17.85 -2.25 10.87
C ASP A 334 -17.22 -3.64 11.06
N GLU A 335 -17.47 -4.58 10.15
CA GLU A 335 -16.90 -5.94 10.21
C GLU A 335 -15.49 -6.00 9.57
N ILE A 336 -14.96 -4.88 9.09
CA ILE A 336 -13.79 -4.81 8.21
C ILE A 336 -12.72 -3.93 8.83
N GLY A 337 -11.60 -4.57 9.22
CA GLY A 337 -10.45 -3.85 9.79
C GLY A 337 -9.51 -3.25 8.73
N TYR A 338 -9.39 -3.89 7.56
CA TYR A 338 -8.51 -3.41 6.49
C TYR A 338 -8.88 -3.94 5.09
N VAL A 339 -8.46 -3.19 4.08
CA VAL A 339 -8.59 -3.51 2.65
C VAL A 339 -7.17 -3.72 2.09
N GLN A 340 -6.95 -4.87 1.46
CA GLN A 340 -5.69 -5.19 0.81
C GLN A 340 -5.87 -5.17 -0.69
N PHE A 341 -5.02 -4.41 -1.37
CA PHE A 341 -4.93 -4.45 -2.82
C PHE A 341 -3.89 -5.47 -3.28
N PRO A 342 -4.11 -6.09 -4.46
CA PRO A 342 -3.09 -6.89 -5.09
C PRO A 342 -1.88 -6.02 -5.43
N GLN A 343 -0.69 -6.61 -5.34
CA GLN A 343 0.56 -5.93 -5.68
C GLN A 343 0.96 -6.34 -7.09
N CYS A 344 0.94 -5.38 -8.02
CA CYS A 344 1.46 -5.61 -9.36
C CYS A 344 2.88 -5.08 -9.47
N PHE A 345 3.75 -5.79 -10.18
CA PHE A 345 5.14 -5.39 -10.43
C PHE A 345 5.31 -4.95 -11.88
N TYR A 346 6.09 -3.90 -12.09
CA TYR A 346 6.46 -3.40 -13.41
C TYR A 346 7.83 -3.97 -13.84
N ASN A 347 8.19 -3.81 -15.12
CA ASN A 347 9.43 -4.35 -15.73
C ASN A 347 9.50 -5.89 -15.81
N LEU A 348 8.37 -6.54 -16.05
CA LEU A 348 8.34 -7.97 -16.34
C LEU A 348 8.95 -8.24 -17.72
N THR A 349 9.96 -9.11 -17.77
CA THR A 349 10.57 -9.53 -19.03
C THR A 349 9.58 -10.44 -19.78
N LYS A 350 9.61 -10.42 -21.12
CA LYS A 350 8.73 -11.27 -21.94
C LYS A 350 8.83 -12.77 -21.58
N ASN A 351 10.01 -13.19 -21.14
CA ASN A 351 10.29 -14.59 -20.80
C ASN A 351 10.07 -14.93 -19.32
N GLU A 352 9.60 -14.00 -18.47
CA GLU A 352 9.23 -14.14 -17.03
C GLU A 352 9.82 -15.35 -16.26
N ILE A 353 11.11 -15.66 -16.41
CA ILE A 353 11.73 -16.92 -15.93
C ILE A 353 11.70 -17.00 -14.40
N TYR A 354 11.76 -15.83 -13.74
CA TYR A 354 11.76 -15.70 -12.29
C TYR A 354 10.36 -15.75 -11.66
N GLY A 355 9.29 -15.78 -12.45
CA GLY A 355 7.92 -15.82 -11.93
C GLY A 355 7.51 -14.59 -11.10
N SER A 356 8.23 -13.47 -11.23
CA SER A 356 8.08 -12.26 -10.40
C SER A 356 6.72 -11.59 -10.50
N SER A 357 5.95 -11.88 -11.56
CA SER A 357 4.61 -11.31 -11.76
C SER A 357 3.59 -11.85 -10.74
N LEU A 358 3.86 -13.01 -10.14
CA LEU A 358 2.99 -13.71 -9.18
C LEU A 358 1.52 -13.79 -9.66
N ARG A 359 1.26 -13.73 -10.99
CA ARG A 359 -0.09 -13.58 -11.57
C ARG A 359 -1.06 -14.62 -11.06
N VAL A 360 -0.62 -15.87 -10.94
CA VAL A 360 -1.46 -16.97 -10.43
C VAL A 360 -1.78 -16.76 -8.95
N LEU A 361 -0.84 -16.30 -8.13
CA LEU A 361 -1.07 -16.03 -6.72
C LEU A 361 -1.94 -14.79 -6.53
N LEU A 362 -1.81 -13.76 -7.37
CA LEU A 362 -2.68 -12.59 -7.33
C LEU A 362 -4.09 -12.97 -7.79
N GLN A 363 -4.26 -13.57 -8.97
CA GLN A 363 -5.57 -13.94 -9.49
C GLN A 363 -6.26 -15.04 -8.65
N ALA A 364 -5.53 -16.02 -8.12
CA ALA A 364 -6.08 -17.07 -7.26
C ALA A 364 -6.07 -16.74 -5.76
N GLY A 365 -5.34 -15.70 -5.33
CA GLY A 365 -5.23 -15.23 -3.95
C GLY A 365 -6.06 -13.98 -3.64
N ILE A 366 -6.48 -13.21 -4.65
CA ILE A 366 -7.63 -12.28 -4.59
C ILE A 366 -8.92 -13.05 -4.20
N LEU A 367 -8.92 -14.38 -4.38
CA LEU A 367 -9.94 -15.32 -3.89
C LEU A 367 -9.72 -15.81 -2.45
N GLN A 368 -8.52 -15.66 -1.91
CA GLN A 368 -8.20 -16.05 -0.54
C GLN A 368 -8.40 -14.85 0.37
N LYS A 369 -8.36 -15.11 1.68
CA LYS A 369 -8.50 -14.16 2.78
C LYS A 369 -9.91 -14.06 3.39
N LYS A 370 -10.40 -15.24 3.78
CA LYS A 370 -11.42 -15.40 4.84
C LYS A 370 -10.90 -16.37 5.90
N ILE A 371 -9.72 -16.10 6.47
CA ILE A 371 -9.17 -16.85 7.60
C ILE A 371 -8.60 -15.84 8.61
N ILE A 372 -9.50 -15.17 9.32
CA ILE A 372 -9.40 -14.71 10.72
C ILE A 372 -10.83 -14.24 11.04
N ARG A 373 -11.52 -14.94 11.94
CA ARG A 373 -12.94 -14.69 12.27
C ARG A 373 -13.22 -13.31 12.91
N ARG A 374 -12.20 -12.47 13.11
CA ARG A 374 -12.31 -11.09 13.61
C ARG A 374 -11.81 -10.00 12.65
N VAL A 375 -11.25 -10.36 11.49
CA VAL A 375 -10.75 -9.36 10.51
C VAL A 375 -11.03 -9.87 9.10
N ARG A 376 -12.09 -9.35 8.47
CA ARG A 376 -12.41 -9.67 7.07
C ARG A 376 -11.48 -8.89 6.16
N LEU A 377 -10.66 -9.62 5.44
CA LEU A 377 -9.78 -9.14 4.39
C LEU A 377 -10.55 -8.93 3.09
N ILE A 378 -10.28 -7.82 2.42
CA ILE A 378 -11.01 -7.40 1.22
C ILE A 378 -10.03 -7.05 0.12
N SER A 379 -10.24 -7.64 -1.05
CA SER A 379 -9.65 -7.20 -2.31
C SER A 379 -10.78 -6.82 -3.27
N PRO A 380 -10.88 -5.54 -3.71
CA PRO A 380 -11.75 -5.14 -4.80
C PRO A 380 -11.13 -5.53 -6.15
N VAL A 381 -11.93 -6.08 -7.06
CA VAL A 381 -11.46 -6.61 -8.37
C VAL A 381 -11.28 -5.54 -9.44
N SER A 382 -11.69 -4.30 -9.17
CA SER A 382 -11.79 -3.25 -10.20
C SER A 382 -10.73 -2.16 -10.11
N TYR A 383 -9.80 -2.26 -9.16
CA TYR A 383 -8.76 -1.27 -8.91
C TYR A 383 -7.47 -2.03 -8.65
N GLU A 384 -6.70 -2.22 -9.72
CA GLU A 384 -5.33 -2.69 -9.62
C GLU A 384 -4.53 -1.62 -8.86
N VAL A 385 -3.52 -1.97 -8.09
CA VAL A 385 -2.52 -1.05 -7.53
C VAL A 385 -1.15 -1.70 -7.74
N SER A 386 -0.14 -0.93 -8.16
CA SER A 386 1.22 -1.45 -8.24
C SER A 386 1.85 -1.46 -6.84
N GLY A 387 1.46 -2.40 -5.96
CA GLY A 387 2.17 -2.62 -4.68
C GLY A 387 1.38 -3.08 -3.47
N SER A 388 2.08 -3.21 -2.33
CA SER A 388 1.57 -3.52 -0.98
C SER A 388 0.62 -2.44 -0.45
N LEU A 389 -0.55 -2.24 -1.07
CA LEU A 389 -1.49 -1.26 -0.55
C LEU A 389 -2.38 -1.90 0.52
N CYS A 390 -2.17 -1.52 1.77
CA CYS A 390 -3.04 -1.89 2.88
C CYS A 390 -3.65 -0.62 3.47
N ILE A 391 -4.97 -0.47 3.35
CA ILE A 391 -5.71 0.59 4.03
C ILE A 391 -6.35 -0.01 5.26
N ALA A 392 -6.11 0.56 6.43
CA ALA A 392 -6.71 0.14 7.70
C ALA A 392 -7.54 1.28 8.30
N SER A 393 -8.65 0.96 8.97
CA SER A 393 -9.41 1.94 9.75
C SER A 393 -9.11 1.80 11.24
N LEU A 394 -8.58 2.87 11.85
CA LEU A 394 -8.29 2.95 13.28
C LEU A 394 -9.51 3.32 14.13
N SER A 395 -10.48 4.05 13.58
CA SER A 395 -11.64 4.54 14.35
C SER A 395 -12.56 3.45 14.91
N LYS A 396 -12.43 2.21 14.43
CA LYS A 396 -13.38 1.12 14.71
C LYS A 396 -12.78 -0.04 15.52
N GLN A 397 -11.56 0.10 16.03
CA GLN A 397 -10.98 -0.85 16.98
C GLN A 397 -10.93 -0.21 18.38
N ASN A 398 -11.75 -0.72 19.30
CA ASN A 398 -11.75 -0.35 20.72
C ASN A 398 -10.31 -0.23 21.26
N GLN A 399 -10.07 0.86 22.00
CA GLN A 399 -8.85 1.26 22.70
C GLN A 399 -7.96 0.09 23.19
N GLY A 400 -7.21 -0.50 22.26
CA GLY A 400 -6.28 -1.59 22.50
C GLY A 400 -5.17 -1.45 21.48
N TRP A 401 -3.99 -1.06 21.97
CA TRP A 401 -2.79 -0.79 21.18
C TRP A 401 -2.54 -1.88 20.13
N MET A 402 -2.70 -1.54 18.85
CA MET A 402 -2.32 -2.41 17.76
C MET A 402 -0.80 -2.29 17.57
N SER A 403 -0.05 -3.23 18.14
CA SER A 403 1.30 -3.51 17.64
C SER A 403 1.12 -4.15 16.27
N ILE A 404 1.32 -3.37 15.21
CA ILE A 404 1.39 -3.93 13.85
C ILE A 404 2.66 -4.77 13.79
N LYS A 405 2.52 -6.07 14.10
CA LYS A 405 3.50 -7.07 13.65
C LYS A 405 3.24 -7.26 12.16
N CYS A 406 4.10 -6.66 11.32
CA CYS A 406 4.23 -7.14 9.95
C CYS A 406 4.53 -8.64 10.01
N PRO A 407 3.89 -9.48 9.16
CA PRO A 407 4.25 -10.88 9.04
C PRO A 407 5.71 -11.05 8.62
#